data_AF-A0A2U1QDL6-F1
#
_entry.id   AF-A0A2U1QDL6-F1
#
_cell.length_a   1.000
_cell.length_b   1.000
_cell.length_c   1.000
_cell.angle_alpha   90.00
_cell.angle_beta   90.00
_cell.angle_gamma   90.00
#
_symmetry.space_group_name_H-M   'P 1'
#
loop_
_entity.id
_entity.type
_entity.pdbx_description
1 polymer ?
#
loop_
_entity_poly.entity_id
_entity_poly.type
_entity_poly.pdbx_seq_one_letter_code
_entity_poly.pdbx_strand_id
1 'polypeptide(L)'
;MSSLFVKGVILKSGDHEVCSYERLKQRRKGDICRLPYMKWSGRGNLSVPRRELRLGASVKAVLNPVSPPPAATTTKKRLKQRRKGDICRLPYMKWSGRGNLSVPRRELRLGASVKAVLNPVSPPPAATTTKKRVFTFGKGKSEGNKGMKSLLGGKGANLAEMASIGLSVPPGLTISTEACNEYVQGGKKLPSGLWDEILEGLQYVQTEIGASLGDPTKPLLLSVRSGAAISMPGMMDTVLNLGLNDEVVAGLAGKSGARFAYDSYRRFLDMFGNVVMDIPHALFEERLGQLKAERGVHLDTDLTAADLKDLVEQYKKVYVEYKGEKFPTDPKKQLELAVNAVFDSWDSPRANKYRSINQITGLKGTAVNIQCMVFGNMGDTSGTGVLFTRNPSTGENKLYGEFLINAQGEDVVAGIRTPQDIVTMKNCMPEAYKELVENCEILERHYKDMMVGICGEHGGEPSSVAFFDGAGLDYVSCSPFRVPIARLAAAQVAVQAS
;
A
#
# COMPACT_ATOMS: atom_id res chain seq x y z
N MET A 1 -17.62 -44.30 15.84
CA MET A 1 -18.28 -44.53 14.53
C MET A 1 -18.86 -43.20 14.08
N SER A 2 -18.14 -42.38 13.31
CA SER A 2 -17.82 -42.51 11.88
C SER A 2 -19.02 -42.19 10.98
N SER A 3 -19.00 -41.01 10.34
CA SER A 3 -19.34 -40.80 8.92
C SER A 3 -19.13 -39.30 8.60
N LEU A 4 -17.98 -38.89 8.04
CA LEU A 4 -17.69 -38.80 6.59
C LEU A 4 -18.71 -37.99 5.78
N PHE A 5 -18.31 -36.78 5.40
CA PHE A 5 -18.58 -36.26 4.05
C PHE A 5 -17.23 -35.86 3.43
N VAL A 6 -16.85 -36.61 2.39
CA VAL A 6 -15.71 -36.34 1.51
C VAL A 6 -16.29 -35.84 0.19
N LYS A 7 -15.80 -34.70 -0.33
CA LYS A 7 -15.74 -34.46 -1.77
C LYS A 7 -14.37 -33.86 -2.13
N GLY A 8 -13.53 -34.73 -2.67
CA GLY A 8 -12.29 -34.38 -3.35
C GLY A 8 -12.53 -33.95 -4.80
N VAL A 9 -11.50 -33.33 -5.37
CA VAL A 9 -11.39 -32.89 -6.77
C VAL A 9 -11.31 -34.10 -7.71
N ILE A 10 -12.15 -34.13 -8.75
CA ILE A 10 -12.12 -35.10 -9.86
C ILE A 10 -11.78 -34.32 -11.15
N LEU A 11 -10.75 -34.74 -11.88
CA LEU A 11 -10.46 -34.29 -13.25
C LEU A 11 -10.60 -35.50 -14.18
N LYS A 12 -11.49 -35.42 -15.18
CA LYS A 12 -11.73 -36.48 -16.19
C LYS A 12 -11.39 -35.96 -17.57
N SER A 13 -10.49 -36.63 -18.29
CA SER A 13 -10.32 -36.51 -19.75
C SER A 13 -9.48 -37.70 -20.27
N GLY A 14 -10.12 -38.66 -20.94
CA GLY A 14 -9.48 -39.66 -21.83
C GLY A 14 -8.76 -40.84 -21.16
N ASP A 15 -8.72 -41.97 -21.86
CA ASP A 15 -8.41 -43.34 -21.39
C ASP A 15 -6.97 -43.64 -20.93
N HIS A 16 -6.36 -42.77 -20.12
CA HIS A 16 -5.07 -43.05 -19.49
C HIS A 16 -5.13 -42.80 -17.97
N GLU A 17 -4.79 -43.81 -17.18
CA GLU A 17 -4.82 -43.79 -15.71
C GLU A 17 -4.04 -42.59 -15.12
N VAL A 18 -4.73 -41.75 -14.36
CA VAL A 18 -4.18 -40.61 -13.62
C VAL A 18 -4.05 -40.98 -12.14
N CYS A 19 -2.90 -40.68 -11.53
CA CYS A 19 -2.58 -41.03 -10.14
C CYS A 19 -3.32 -40.12 -9.14
N SER A 20 -4.12 -40.68 -8.22
CA SER A 20 -4.93 -39.95 -7.25
C SER A 20 -4.15 -39.46 -6.00
N TYR A 21 -4.70 -38.45 -5.30
CA TYR A 21 -4.16 -37.85 -4.05
C TYR A 21 -3.77 -38.87 -2.97
N GLU A 22 -4.55 -39.94 -2.81
CA GLU A 22 -4.24 -41.01 -1.84
C GLU A 22 -3.06 -41.90 -2.28
N ARG A 23 -2.84 -42.09 -3.59
CA ARG A 23 -1.70 -42.88 -4.11
C ARG A 23 -0.37 -42.12 -4.04
N LEU A 24 -0.38 -40.78 -3.99
CA LEU A 24 0.82 -39.93 -3.84
C LEU A 24 1.32 -39.89 -2.39
N LYS A 25 0.44 -40.00 -1.39
CA LYS A 25 0.81 -40.08 0.04
C LYS A 25 1.61 -41.32 0.41
N GLN A 26 1.59 -42.37 -0.41
CA GLN A 26 2.27 -43.64 -0.16
C GLN A 26 3.65 -43.75 -0.83
N ARG A 27 4.10 -42.72 -1.55
CA ARG A 27 5.36 -42.71 -2.32
C ARG A 27 6.54 -42.21 -1.47
N ARG A 28 7.74 -42.73 -1.73
CA ARG A 28 8.96 -42.38 -0.98
C ARG A 28 9.91 -41.51 -1.82
N LYS A 29 10.82 -40.80 -1.14
CA LYS A 29 11.86 -39.97 -1.76
C LYS A 29 12.67 -40.80 -2.76
N GLY A 30 12.61 -40.44 -4.04
CA GLY A 30 13.29 -41.15 -5.15
C GLY A 30 12.36 -41.79 -6.19
N ASP A 31 11.05 -41.88 -5.92
CA ASP A 31 10.08 -42.42 -6.89
C ASP A 31 9.95 -41.51 -8.13
N ILE A 32 9.84 -42.13 -9.31
CA ILE A 32 9.63 -41.43 -10.57
C ILE A 32 8.13 -41.13 -10.72
N CYS A 33 7.78 -39.85 -10.80
CA CYS A 33 6.42 -39.41 -11.08
C CYS A 33 6.34 -38.82 -12.49
N ARG A 34 5.32 -39.24 -13.25
CA ARG A 34 4.98 -38.67 -14.55
C ARG A 34 3.85 -37.67 -14.34
N LEU A 35 4.16 -36.38 -14.39
CA LEU A 35 3.18 -35.30 -14.31
C LEU A 35 3.05 -34.66 -15.70
N PRO A 36 1.83 -34.54 -16.25
CA PRO A 36 1.63 -33.77 -17.47
C PRO A 36 1.78 -32.27 -17.14
N TYR A 37 2.56 -31.56 -17.94
CA TYR A 37 2.51 -30.11 -18.00
C TYR A 37 2.45 -29.66 -19.46
N MET A 38 1.67 -28.62 -19.73
CA MET A 38 1.58 -28.01 -21.05
C MET A 38 2.66 -26.95 -21.20
N LYS A 39 3.45 -27.02 -22.28
CA LYS A 39 4.41 -25.99 -22.67
C LYS A 39 3.98 -25.38 -23.99
N TRP A 40 3.82 -24.06 -24.02
CA TRP A 40 3.59 -23.32 -25.25
C TRP A 40 4.90 -23.19 -26.02
N SER A 41 4.91 -23.63 -27.27
CA SER A 41 5.99 -23.32 -28.21
C SER A 41 5.47 -22.23 -29.15
N GLY A 42 6.27 -21.18 -29.37
CA GLY A 42 5.85 -19.90 -29.96
C GLY A 42 5.41 -19.93 -31.43
N ARG A 43 4.80 -21.01 -31.91
CA ARG A 43 4.17 -21.14 -33.24
C ARG A 43 2.84 -21.92 -33.17
N GLY A 44 2.02 -21.65 -32.16
CA GLY A 44 0.61 -22.06 -32.13
C GLY A 44 0.30 -23.56 -31.95
N ASN A 45 1.29 -24.45 -31.90
CA ASN A 45 1.06 -25.88 -31.64
C ASN A 45 1.41 -26.28 -30.21
N LEU A 46 0.44 -26.95 -29.59
CA LEU A 46 0.50 -27.50 -28.24
C LEU A 46 1.14 -28.90 -28.34
N SER A 47 2.31 -29.07 -27.73
CA SER A 47 2.94 -30.40 -27.62
C SER A 47 3.01 -30.80 -26.15
N VAL A 48 2.73 -32.07 -25.88
CA VAL A 48 2.85 -32.68 -24.54
C VAL A 48 4.13 -33.52 -24.51
N PRO A 49 5.30 -32.96 -24.21
CA PRO A 49 6.48 -33.77 -23.99
C PRO A 49 6.35 -34.49 -22.65
N ARG A 50 6.58 -35.81 -22.66
CA ARG A 50 6.64 -36.64 -21.45
C ARG A 50 7.98 -36.42 -20.76
N ARG A 51 7.95 -35.96 -19.50
CA ARG A 51 9.15 -35.92 -18.65
C ARG A 51 8.96 -36.83 -17.45
N GLU A 52 9.93 -37.70 -17.21
CA GLU A 52 10.06 -38.43 -15.96
C GLU A 52 10.79 -37.53 -14.95
N LEU A 53 10.14 -37.21 -13.84
CA LEU A 53 10.74 -36.44 -12.76
C LEU A 53 10.99 -37.36 -11.57
N ARG A 54 12.24 -37.40 -11.10
CA ARG A 54 12.56 -37.90 -9.76
C ARG A 54 12.27 -36.79 -8.76
N LEU A 55 11.44 -37.09 -7.76
CA LEU A 55 11.22 -36.20 -6.62
C LEU A 55 12.56 -35.86 -5.93
N GLY A 56 12.91 -34.57 -5.86
CA GLY A 56 14.08 -34.06 -5.15
C GLY A 56 15.13 -33.30 -5.97
N ALA A 57 14.84 -32.80 -7.18
CA ALA A 57 15.77 -31.97 -7.93
C ALA A 57 15.50 -30.47 -7.73
N SER A 58 16.49 -29.78 -7.16
CA SER A 58 16.54 -28.36 -6.84
C SER A 58 16.51 -27.47 -8.10
N VAL A 59 15.72 -26.38 -8.04
CA VAL A 59 15.87 -25.23 -8.94
C VAL A 59 15.93 -23.95 -8.09
N LYS A 60 16.84 -23.08 -8.51
CA LYS A 60 17.41 -21.92 -7.80
C LYS A 60 16.35 -20.93 -7.29
N ALA A 61 16.48 -20.58 -6.01
CA ALA A 61 16.02 -19.32 -5.49
C ALA A 61 16.84 -18.18 -6.14
N VAL A 62 16.16 -17.24 -6.79
CA VAL A 62 16.74 -15.93 -7.09
C VAL A 62 16.64 -15.11 -5.81
N LEU A 63 17.63 -15.32 -4.94
CA LEU A 63 18.02 -14.29 -3.99
C LEU A 63 18.70 -13.20 -4.80
N ASN A 64 18.37 -11.94 -4.53
CA ASN A 64 19.21 -10.80 -4.89
C ASN A 64 20.15 -10.51 -3.69
N PRO A 65 21.33 -11.13 -3.59
CA PRO A 65 22.37 -10.62 -2.72
C PRO A 65 23.17 -9.57 -3.50
N VAL A 66 23.12 -8.32 -3.07
CA VAL A 66 24.28 -7.46 -3.22
C VAL A 66 25.33 -8.02 -2.26
N SER A 67 26.25 -8.84 -2.78
CA SER A 67 27.49 -9.21 -2.11
C SER A 67 28.61 -9.31 -3.14
N PRO A 68 29.83 -8.87 -2.78
CA PRO A 68 30.99 -8.84 -3.67
C PRO A 68 31.50 -10.26 -4.01
N PRO A 69 32.38 -10.41 -5.03
CA PRO A 69 32.73 -11.71 -5.60
C PRO A 69 33.45 -12.65 -4.62
N PRO A 70 33.52 -13.97 -4.91
CA PRO A 70 33.92 -14.99 -3.94
C PRO A 70 35.42 -14.91 -3.64
N ALA A 71 35.76 -14.53 -2.41
CA ALA A 71 37.11 -14.67 -1.88
C ALA A 71 37.25 -16.00 -1.11
N ALA A 72 37.96 -16.93 -1.73
CA ALA A 72 38.78 -18.00 -1.14
C ALA A 72 38.39 -18.52 0.27
N THR A 73 37.73 -19.67 0.30
CA THR A 73 37.42 -20.48 1.50
C THR A 73 38.65 -21.10 2.19
N THR A 74 39.87 -20.64 1.89
CA THR A 74 41.13 -21.18 2.43
C THR A 74 41.81 -20.32 3.50
N THR A 75 41.32 -19.11 3.79
CA THR A 75 42.05 -18.14 4.65
C THR A 75 41.72 -18.21 6.14
N LYS A 76 40.48 -18.57 6.53
CA LYS A 76 40.06 -18.59 7.96
C LYS A 76 40.76 -19.67 8.79
N LYS A 77 41.05 -20.84 8.22
CA LYS A 77 41.80 -21.92 8.92
C LYS A 77 43.30 -21.60 9.05
N ARG A 78 43.90 -20.86 8.12
CA ARG A 78 45.34 -20.50 8.13
C ARG A 78 45.69 -19.33 9.06
N LEU A 79 44.75 -18.44 9.37
CA LEU A 79 44.96 -17.32 10.30
C LEU A 79 44.91 -17.71 11.78
N LYS A 80 44.20 -18.80 12.13
CA LYS A 80 44.12 -19.30 13.52
C LYS A 80 45.41 -19.95 14.06
N GLN A 81 46.42 -20.18 13.21
CA GLN A 81 47.69 -20.83 13.58
C GLN A 81 48.90 -19.87 13.62
N ARG A 82 48.69 -18.55 13.49
CA ARG A 82 49.78 -17.55 13.40
C ARG A 82 49.95 -16.73 14.67
N ARG A 83 51.17 -16.31 14.97
CA ARG A 83 51.53 -15.57 16.19
C ARG A 83 51.55 -14.06 15.93
N LYS A 84 51.37 -13.26 16.99
CA LYS A 84 51.51 -11.80 16.96
C LYS A 84 52.93 -11.45 16.49
N GLY A 85 53.04 -10.70 15.39
CA GLY A 85 54.31 -10.36 14.72
C GLY A 85 54.47 -10.91 13.29
N ASP A 86 53.68 -11.91 12.88
CA ASP A 86 53.81 -12.54 11.57
C ASP A 86 53.40 -11.60 10.42
N ILE A 87 54.17 -11.62 9.32
CA ILE A 87 53.85 -10.88 8.09
C ILE A 87 52.79 -11.64 7.29
N CYS A 88 51.69 -10.97 6.96
CA CYS A 88 50.61 -11.48 6.14
C CYS A 88 50.42 -10.66 4.87
N ARG A 89 50.31 -11.35 3.74
CA ARG A 89 49.96 -10.76 2.44
C ARG A 89 48.45 -10.84 2.28
N LEU A 90 47.76 -9.71 2.36
CA LEU A 90 46.32 -9.64 2.19
C LEU A 90 45.96 -8.97 0.85
N PRO A 91 45.06 -9.56 0.05
CA PRO A 91 44.49 -8.88 -1.08
C PRO A 91 43.50 -7.81 -0.60
N TYR A 92 43.49 -6.64 -1.23
CA TYR A 92 42.46 -5.64 -1.03
C TYR A 92 42.05 -5.05 -2.38
N MET A 93 40.80 -4.59 -2.50
CA MET A 93 40.27 -3.98 -3.72
C MET A 93 40.57 -2.48 -3.71
N LYS A 94 41.13 -1.97 -4.80
CA LYS A 94 41.38 -0.54 -5.02
C LYS A 94 40.70 -0.08 -6.30
N TRP A 95 39.88 0.96 -6.19
CA TRP A 95 39.24 1.61 -7.33
C TRP A 95 40.22 2.59 -7.96
N SER A 96 40.51 2.45 -9.26
CA SER A 96 41.23 3.49 -10.01
C SER A 96 40.24 4.44 -10.66
N GLY A 97 40.44 5.75 -10.56
CA GLY A 97 39.49 6.80 -10.99
C GLY A 97 39.08 6.83 -12.48
N ARG A 98 39.33 5.75 -13.23
CA ARG A 98 38.86 5.48 -14.60
C ARG A 98 37.99 4.20 -14.67
N GLY A 99 37.23 3.89 -13.61
CA GLY A 99 36.22 2.82 -13.64
C GLY A 99 36.73 1.38 -13.52
N ASN A 100 38.05 1.13 -13.49
CA ASN A 100 38.60 -0.22 -13.38
C ASN A 100 39.04 -0.59 -11.96
N LEU A 101 38.75 -1.83 -11.59
CA LEU A 101 38.99 -2.42 -10.28
C LEU A 101 40.27 -3.26 -10.29
N SER A 102 41.23 -2.96 -9.40
CA SER A 102 42.47 -3.73 -9.29
C SER A 102 42.62 -4.35 -7.89
N VAL A 103 43.31 -5.49 -7.83
CA VAL A 103 43.56 -6.25 -6.58
C VAL A 103 45.06 -6.30 -6.27
N PRO A 104 45.64 -5.21 -5.75
CA PRO A 104 47.02 -5.23 -5.27
C PRO A 104 47.17 -6.08 -4.00
N ARG A 105 48.37 -6.62 -3.77
CA ARG A 105 48.74 -7.38 -2.57
C ARG A 105 49.56 -6.49 -1.64
N ARG A 106 49.16 -6.36 -0.37
CA ARG A 106 49.92 -5.61 0.65
C ARG A 106 50.42 -6.54 1.75
N GLU A 107 51.65 -6.33 2.18
CA GLU A 107 52.22 -6.98 3.36
C GLU A 107 51.90 -6.17 4.63
N LEU A 108 51.34 -6.83 5.64
CA LEU A 108 51.00 -6.25 6.94
C LEU A 108 51.48 -7.17 8.06
N ARG A 109 52.04 -6.59 9.14
CA ARG A 109 52.41 -7.32 10.36
C ARG A 109 51.22 -7.45 11.31
N LEU A 110 50.91 -8.67 11.74
CA LEU A 110 49.84 -8.96 12.70
C LEU A 110 50.15 -8.36 14.08
N GLY A 111 49.27 -7.48 14.57
CA GLY A 111 49.35 -6.90 15.92
C GLY A 111 49.82 -5.45 15.99
N ALA A 112 50.06 -4.78 14.86
CA ALA A 112 50.23 -3.33 14.83
C ALA A 112 48.86 -2.64 15.00
N SER A 113 48.77 -1.62 15.87
CA SER A 113 47.54 -0.85 16.04
C SER A 113 47.25 -0.07 14.75
N VAL A 114 46.13 -0.39 14.12
CA VAL A 114 45.63 0.41 13.00
C VAL A 114 44.82 1.55 13.61
N LYS A 115 45.43 2.73 13.75
CA LYS A 115 44.66 3.96 13.95
C LYS A 115 43.94 4.29 12.65
N ALA A 116 42.62 4.24 12.65
CA ALA A 116 41.82 4.84 11.60
C ALA A 116 42.01 6.36 11.69
N VAL A 117 42.87 6.91 10.83
CA VAL A 117 42.96 8.35 10.64
C VAL A 117 41.83 8.73 9.69
N LEU A 118 40.68 9.11 10.26
CA LEU A 118 39.71 9.91 9.55
C LEU A 118 40.29 11.32 9.49
N ASN A 119 40.82 11.71 8.33
CA ASN A 119 41.05 13.13 8.08
C ASN A 119 39.67 13.80 8.11
N PRO A 120 39.41 14.79 8.97
CA PRO A 120 38.24 15.63 8.83
C PRO A 120 38.41 16.38 7.51
N VAL A 121 37.71 15.90 6.47
CA VAL A 121 37.36 16.78 5.36
C VAL A 121 36.33 17.72 5.96
N SER A 122 36.76 18.94 6.28
CA SER A 122 35.83 20.03 6.57
C SER A 122 34.79 20.01 5.47
N PRO A 123 33.48 19.88 5.78
CA PRO A 123 32.48 19.99 4.74
C PRO A 123 32.70 21.33 4.04
N PRO A 124 32.64 21.39 2.70
CA PRO A 124 32.50 22.69 2.05
C PRO A 124 31.35 23.42 2.75
N PRO A 125 31.45 24.75 2.97
CA PRO A 125 30.38 25.50 3.63
C PRO A 125 29.07 25.08 2.99
N ALA A 126 28.14 24.59 3.81
CA ALA A 126 26.89 24.03 3.33
C ALA A 126 26.25 25.08 2.42
N ALA A 127 26.30 24.83 1.12
CA ALA A 127 25.27 25.35 0.25
C ALA A 127 23.99 24.84 0.89
N THR A 128 23.13 25.75 1.32
CA THR A 128 21.77 25.47 1.76
C THR A 128 21.01 24.90 0.56
N THR A 129 21.29 23.63 0.23
CA THR A 129 20.43 22.83 -0.63
C THR A 129 19.17 22.63 0.20
N THR A 130 18.17 23.49 -0.04
CA THR A 130 16.82 23.32 0.48
C THR A 130 16.38 21.91 0.11
N LYS A 131 16.26 21.07 1.13
CA LYS A 131 15.91 19.66 0.96
C LYS A 131 14.45 19.61 0.58
N LYS A 132 14.14 19.13 -0.63
CA LYS A 132 12.76 19.03 -1.12
C LYS A 132 11.94 18.07 -0.25
N ARG A 133 10.79 18.53 0.25
CA ARG A 133 9.93 17.76 1.17
C ARG A 133 8.60 17.37 0.57
N VAL A 134 8.12 18.11 -0.44
CA VAL A 134 6.86 17.85 -1.15
C VAL A 134 7.14 17.32 -2.56
N PHE A 135 6.44 16.27 -2.96
CA PHE A 135 6.63 15.58 -4.25
C PHE A 135 5.30 15.42 -4.98
N THR A 136 5.14 16.05 -6.13
CA THR A 136 3.90 15.97 -6.92
C THR A 136 3.83 14.72 -7.79
N PHE A 137 2.61 14.31 -8.13
CA PHE A 137 2.31 13.24 -9.06
C PHE A 137 1.01 13.52 -9.81
N GLY A 138 0.92 13.09 -11.07
CA GLY A 138 -0.22 13.26 -11.96
C GLY A 138 -0.04 12.43 -13.23
N LYS A 139 -1.02 12.42 -14.12
CA LYS A 139 -1.01 11.54 -15.31
C LYS A 139 0.27 11.77 -16.15
N GLY A 140 1.14 10.75 -16.19
CA GLY A 140 2.40 10.77 -16.95
C GLY A 140 3.52 11.62 -16.34
N LYS A 141 3.34 12.20 -15.15
CA LYS A 141 4.34 13.05 -14.48
C LYS A 141 4.45 12.69 -12.99
N SER A 142 5.66 12.46 -12.50
CA SER A 142 5.88 12.35 -11.05
C SER A 142 7.28 12.79 -10.67
N GLU A 143 7.40 13.42 -9.51
CA GLU A 143 8.66 13.78 -8.87
C GLU A 143 9.21 12.66 -7.98
N GLY A 144 8.41 11.61 -7.75
CA GLY A 144 8.77 10.42 -7.00
C GLY A 144 8.93 9.18 -7.88
N ASN A 145 9.26 8.04 -7.27
CA ASN A 145 9.25 6.72 -7.92
C ASN A 145 9.14 5.59 -6.88
N LYS A 146 8.94 4.35 -7.34
CA LYS A 146 8.84 3.13 -6.50
C LYS A 146 10.04 2.90 -5.57
N GLY A 147 11.23 3.42 -5.89
CA GLY A 147 12.44 3.30 -5.08
C GLY A 147 12.43 4.18 -3.83
N MET A 148 11.56 5.18 -3.75
CA MET A 148 11.55 6.20 -2.69
C MET A 148 10.63 5.84 -1.52
N LYS A 149 10.34 4.56 -1.27
CA LYS A 149 9.44 4.11 -0.17
C LYS A 149 9.84 4.61 1.21
N SER A 150 11.14 4.76 1.47
CA SER A 150 11.64 5.29 2.74
C SER A 150 11.35 6.78 2.95
N LEU A 151 11.11 7.52 1.87
CA LEU A 151 10.86 8.97 1.88
C LEU A 151 9.38 9.32 1.65
N LEU A 152 8.72 8.64 0.71
CA LEU A 152 7.34 8.91 0.30
C LEU A 152 6.33 7.93 0.94
N GLY A 153 6.82 6.98 1.72
CA GLY A 153 6.02 5.84 2.18
C GLY A 153 5.69 4.87 1.05
N GLY A 154 5.10 3.73 1.41
CA GLY A 154 4.66 2.73 0.45
C GLY A 154 3.57 3.24 -0.51
N LYS A 155 2.61 4.00 0.02
CA LYS A 155 1.51 4.57 -0.77
C LYS A 155 1.99 5.66 -1.72
N GLY A 156 2.74 6.65 -1.24
CA GLY A 156 3.24 7.75 -2.07
C GLY A 156 4.20 7.28 -3.16
N ALA A 157 5.09 6.34 -2.84
CA ALA A 157 5.98 5.75 -3.84
C ALA A 157 5.22 4.96 -4.94
N ASN A 158 4.15 4.25 -4.58
CA ASN A 158 3.31 3.56 -5.55
C ASN A 158 2.44 4.52 -6.37
N LEU A 159 1.89 5.58 -5.77
CA LEU A 159 1.16 6.63 -6.51
C LEU A 159 2.06 7.31 -7.54
N ALA A 160 3.29 7.64 -7.14
CA ALA A 160 4.31 8.19 -8.02
C ALA A 160 4.67 7.24 -9.18
N GLU A 161 4.83 5.94 -8.89
CA GLU A 161 5.08 4.93 -9.91
C GLU A 161 3.92 4.76 -10.89
N MET A 162 2.69 4.65 -10.37
CA MET A 162 1.49 4.53 -11.21
C MET A 162 1.32 5.75 -12.12
N ALA A 163 1.58 6.95 -11.59
CA ALA A 163 1.58 8.19 -12.34
C ALA A 163 2.67 8.20 -13.44
N SER A 164 3.89 7.75 -13.13
CA SER A 164 5.02 7.76 -14.08
C SER A 164 4.88 6.76 -15.21
N ILE A 165 4.22 5.61 -14.97
CA ILE A 165 3.94 4.60 -16.01
C ILE A 165 2.69 4.92 -16.85
N GLY A 166 2.07 6.09 -16.64
CA GLY A 166 0.99 6.61 -17.47
C GLY A 166 -0.42 6.18 -17.07
N LEU A 167 -0.61 5.57 -15.90
CA LEU A 167 -1.96 5.26 -15.42
C LEU A 167 -2.73 6.55 -15.08
N SER A 168 -4.05 6.48 -15.24
CA SER A 168 -4.97 7.56 -14.87
C SER A 168 -5.11 7.66 -13.35
N VAL A 169 -4.07 8.19 -12.70
CA VAL A 169 -4.05 8.48 -11.26
C VAL A 169 -4.52 9.93 -11.05
N PRO A 170 -5.51 10.18 -10.17
CA PRO A 170 -5.89 11.54 -9.81
C PRO A 170 -4.67 12.31 -9.26
N PRO A 171 -4.40 13.53 -9.77
CA PRO A 171 -3.21 14.28 -9.38
C PRO A 171 -3.20 14.62 -7.90
N GLY A 172 -2.00 14.73 -7.36
CA GLY A 172 -1.76 14.95 -5.95
C GLY A 172 -0.32 15.27 -5.62
N LEU A 173 -0.03 15.27 -4.33
CA LEU A 173 1.29 15.47 -3.78
C LEU A 173 1.51 14.58 -2.56
N THR A 174 2.77 14.25 -2.30
CA THR A 174 3.21 13.51 -1.12
C THR A 174 4.15 14.38 -0.31
N ILE A 175 3.80 14.62 0.95
CA ILE A 175 4.69 15.21 1.95
C ILE A 175 5.53 14.09 2.55
N SER A 176 6.85 14.23 2.51
CA SER A 176 7.79 13.17 2.88
C SER A 176 7.75 12.79 4.37
N THR A 177 8.23 11.57 4.68
CA THR A 177 8.49 11.10 6.05
C THR A 177 9.54 11.93 6.78
N GLU A 178 10.40 12.63 6.05
CA GLU A 178 11.42 13.50 6.65
C GLU A 178 10.80 14.78 7.19
N ALA A 179 9.81 15.35 6.50
CA ALA A 179 9.01 16.45 7.03
C ALA A 179 8.26 16.04 8.32
N CYS A 180 7.76 14.80 8.39
CA CYS A 180 7.19 14.26 9.63
C CYS A 180 8.23 14.20 10.76
N ASN A 181 9.45 13.76 10.47
CA ASN A 181 10.53 13.72 11.46
C ASN A 181 10.93 15.13 11.92
N GLU A 182 11.03 16.09 11.00
CA GLU A 182 11.27 17.51 11.32
C GLU A 182 10.16 18.08 12.20
N TYR A 183 8.89 17.75 11.91
CA TYR A 183 7.74 18.16 12.71
C TYR A 183 7.84 17.64 14.16
N VAL A 184 8.15 16.35 14.33
CA VAL A 184 8.30 15.74 15.66
C VAL A 184 9.48 16.35 16.42
N GLN A 185 10.63 16.51 15.76
CA GLN A 185 11.83 17.11 16.37
C GLN A 185 11.65 18.60 16.70
N GLY A 186 10.84 19.31 15.91
CA GLY A 186 10.48 20.72 16.11
C GLY A 186 9.43 20.96 17.20
N GLY A 187 9.08 19.95 17.99
CA GLY A 187 8.07 20.08 19.04
C GLY A 187 6.64 20.15 18.50
N LYS A 188 6.33 19.34 17.48
CA LYS A 188 5.02 19.27 16.82
C LYS A 188 4.59 20.57 16.14
N LYS A 189 5.54 21.22 15.47
CA LYS A 189 5.30 22.41 14.66
C LYS A 189 5.75 22.16 13.23
N LEU A 190 4.97 22.64 12.26
CA LEU A 190 5.37 22.54 10.86
C LEU A 190 6.72 23.22 10.66
N PRO A 191 7.71 22.55 10.04
CA PRO A 191 9.01 23.14 9.80
C PRO A 191 8.89 24.31 8.83
N SER A 192 9.77 25.30 8.99
CA SER A 192 9.78 26.52 8.17
C SER A 192 9.84 26.19 6.67
N GLY A 193 9.06 26.93 5.87
CA GLY A 193 8.94 26.77 4.42
C GLY A 193 8.16 25.54 3.94
N LEU A 194 7.80 24.59 4.82
CA LEU A 194 7.05 23.40 4.38
C LEU A 194 5.64 23.77 3.92
N TRP A 195 5.01 24.74 4.58
CA TRP A 195 3.67 25.19 4.19
C TRP A 195 3.66 25.80 2.78
N ASP A 196 4.68 26.58 2.44
CA ASP A 196 4.83 27.16 1.11
C ASP A 196 5.02 26.06 0.05
N GLU A 197 5.86 25.05 0.32
CA GLU A 197 6.01 23.87 -0.56
C GLU A 197 4.70 23.11 -0.76
N ILE A 198 3.87 22.99 0.29
CA ILE A 198 2.54 22.36 0.20
C ILE A 198 1.62 23.18 -0.71
N LEU A 199 1.62 24.51 -0.56
CA LEU A 199 0.82 25.41 -1.39
C LEU A 199 1.27 25.40 -2.86
N GLU A 200 2.58 25.32 -3.13
CA GLU A 200 3.12 25.14 -4.48
C GLU A 200 2.66 23.82 -5.10
N GLY A 201 2.73 22.71 -4.36
CA GLY A 201 2.21 21.43 -4.82
C GLY A 201 0.70 21.44 -5.02
N LEU A 202 -0.06 22.15 -4.18
CA LEU A 202 -1.50 22.32 -4.36
C LEU A 202 -1.80 23.13 -5.63
N GLN A 203 -1.01 24.16 -5.93
CA GLN A 203 -1.16 24.93 -7.16
C GLN A 203 -0.94 24.07 -8.41
N TYR A 204 0.00 23.13 -8.37
CA TYR A 204 0.18 22.12 -9.43
C TYR A 204 -1.11 21.29 -9.62
N VAL A 205 -1.70 20.76 -8.53
CA VAL A 205 -2.95 19.99 -8.60
C VAL A 205 -4.11 20.82 -9.16
N GLN A 206 -4.26 22.06 -8.69
CA GLN A 206 -5.30 22.98 -9.18
C GLN A 206 -5.16 23.25 -10.69
N THR A 207 -3.94 23.42 -11.16
CA THR A 207 -3.65 23.68 -12.58
C THR A 207 -3.95 22.47 -13.45
N GLU A 208 -3.56 21.26 -13.02
CA GLU A 208 -3.79 20.04 -13.79
C GLU A 208 -5.28 19.65 -13.86
N ILE A 209 -6.07 19.94 -12.81
CA ILE A 209 -7.52 19.68 -12.80
C ILE A 209 -8.34 20.83 -13.41
N GLY A 210 -7.83 22.07 -13.37
CA GLY A 210 -8.60 23.26 -13.74
C GLY A 210 -9.68 23.63 -12.72
N ALA A 211 -9.45 23.30 -11.44
CA ALA A 211 -10.34 23.59 -10.31
C ALA A 211 -9.54 24.18 -9.14
N SER A 212 -10.21 24.89 -8.23
CA SER A 212 -9.56 25.62 -7.14
C SER A 212 -10.14 25.21 -5.79
N LEU A 213 -9.26 25.12 -4.78
CA LEU A 213 -9.64 24.79 -3.42
C LEU A 213 -10.44 25.96 -2.83
N GLY A 214 -11.69 25.70 -2.43
CA GLY A 214 -12.61 26.72 -1.90
C GLY A 214 -13.40 27.51 -2.95
N ASP A 215 -13.30 27.19 -4.23
CA ASP A 215 -14.09 27.82 -5.29
C ASP A 215 -15.43 27.08 -5.49
N PRO A 216 -16.59 27.71 -5.20
CA PRO A 216 -17.90 27.07 -5.40
C PRO A 216 -18.23 26.76 -6.87
N THR A 217 -17.67 27.51 -7.82
CA THR A 217 -17.95 27.35 -9.24
C THR A 217 -17.13 26.21 -9.86
N LYS A 218 -15.91 25.98 -9.38
CA LYS A 218 -15.01 24.91 -9.81
C LYS A 218 -14.32 24.28 -8.60
N PRO A 219 -15.07 23.50 -7.79
CA PRO A 219 -14.57 23.04 -6.52
C PRO A 219 -13.51 21.95 -6.69
N LEU A 220 -12.33 22.18 -6.13
CA LEU A 220 -11.35 21.14 -5.87
C LEU A 220 -11.58 20.60 -4.46
N LEU A 221 -11.87 19.31 -4.36
CA LEU A 221 -11.93 18.58 -3.09
C LEU A 221 -10.74 17.63 -3.00
N LEU A 222 -10.23 17.41 -1.79
CA LEU A 222 -9.02 16.65 -1.53
C LEU A 222 -9.29 15.47 -0.59
N SER A 223 -8.48 14.42 -0.74
CA SER A 223 -8.30 13.40 0.27
C SER A 223 -6.93 13.53 0.93
N VAL A 224 -6.85 13.27 2.22
CA VAL A 224 -5.61 13.26 3.00
C VAL A 224 -5.41 11.87 3.59
N ARG A 225 -4.29 11.23 3.25
CA ARG A 225 -4.02 9.83 3.57
C ARG A 225 -2.62 9.64 4.14
N SER A 226 -2.54 9.01 5.31
CA SER A 226 -1.27 8.57 5.91
C SER A 226 -0.62 7.45 5.09
N GLY A 227 0.71 7.45 5.00
CA GLY A 227 1.48 6.42 4.31
C GLY A 227 2.90 6.28 4.85
N ALA A 228 3.14 5.32 5.73
CA ALA A 228 4.48 4.96 6.17
C ALA A 228 5.19 4.06 5.14
N ALA A 229 6.51 3.86 5.29
CA ALA A 229 7.31 3.00 4.41
C ALA A 229 6.85 1.53 4.42
N ILE A 230 6.27 1.09 5.55
CA ILE A 230 5.65 -0.21 5.75
C ILE A 230 4.22 -0.02 6.25
N SER A 231 3.36 -1.02 6.04
CA SER A 231 1.98 -0.97 6.53
C SER A 231 1.97 -0.91 8.06
N MET A 232 1.28 0.10 8.61
CA MET A 232 1.15 0.32 10.04
C MET A 232 -0.31 0.54 10.44
N PRO A 233 -0.95 -0.43 11.10
CA PRO A 233 -2.24 -0.25 11.75
C PRO A 233 -2.14 0.82 12.87
N GLY A 234 -3.16 1.67 12.97
CA GLY A 234 -3.24 2.72 14.00
C GLY A 234 -2.61 4.06 13.63
N MET A 235 -2.26 4.24 12.36
CA MET A 235 -2.09 5.55 11.75
C MET A 235 -3.44 6.20 11.48
N MET A 236 -3.46 7.52 11.33
CA MET A 236 -4.67 8.30 11.04
C MET A 236 -5.47 7.67 9.90
N ASP A 237 -6.78 7.56 10.13
CA ASP A 237 -7.75 7.17 9.12
C ASP A 237 -7.78 8.19 7.96
N THR A 238 -8.30 7.76 6.81
CA THR A 238 -8.34 8.63 5.62
C THR A 238 -9.37 9.72 5.81
N VAL A 239 -9.00 10.98 5.50
CA VAL A 239 -9.97 12.08 5.40
C VAL A 239 -10.33 12.27 3.93
N LEU A 240 -11.62 12.21 3.60
CA LEU A 240 -12.16 12.48 2.26
C LEU A 240 -12.90 13.83 2.24
N ASN A 241 -13.13 14.37 1.05
CA ASN A 241 -13.93 15.57 0.82
C ASN A 241 -13.41 16.84 1.52
N LEU A 242 -12.11 16.91 1.82
CA LEU A 242 -11.49 18.11 2.37
C LEU A 242 -11.63 19.27 1.39
N GLY A 243 -12.04 20.42 1.90
CA GLY A 243 -12.35 21.63 1.13
C GLY A 243 -13.84 21.96 1.06
N LEU A 244 -14.72 21.12 1.61
CA LEU A 244 -16.12 21.44 1.74
C LEU A 244 -16.35 22.52 2.82
N ASN A 245 -17.19 23.49 2.47
CA ASN A 245 -17.80 24.50 3.32
C ASN A 245 -19.19 24.85 2.74
N ASP A 246 -19.87 25.82 3.32
CA ASP A 246 -21.24 26.17 2.94
C ASP A 246 -21.37 26.69 1.50
N GLU A 247 -20.39 27.46 1.03
CA GLU A 247 -20.38 27.98 -0.33
C GLU A 247 -20.06 26.86 -1.33
N VAL A 248 -19.03 26.06 -1.04
CA VAL A 248 -18.58 24.97 -1.90
C VAL A 248 -19.63 23.86 -1.99
N VAL A 249 -20.31 23.51 -0.90
CA VAL A 249 -21.37 22.50 -0.92
C VAL A 249 -22.57 22.96 -1.75
N ALA A 250 -22.92 24.25 -1.71
CA ALA A 250 -23.97 24.81 -2.56
C ALA A 250 -23.59 24.74 -4.05
N GLY A 251 -22.33 25.06 -4.39
CA GLY A 251 -21.80 24.89 -5.74
C GLY A 251 -21.79 23.43 -6.21
N LEU A 252 -21.39 22.51 -5.33
CA LEU A 252 -21.38 21.07 -5.60
C LEU A 252 -22.81 20.53 -5.79
N ALA A 253 -23.77 20.99 -4.99
CA ALA A 253 -25.18 20.64 -5.09
C ALA A 253 -25.78 21.02 -6.44
N GLY A 254 -25.43 22.21 -6.96
CA GLY A 254 -25.88 22.67 -8.28
C GLY A 254 -25.37 21.81 -9.44
N LYS A 255 -24.21 21.16 -9.29
CA LYS A 255 -23.60 20.32 -10.34
C LYS A 255 -23.92 18.84 -10.23
N SER A 256 -23.99 18.33 -9.01
CA SER A 256 -23.94 16.89 -8.72
C SER A 256 -25.17 16.40 -7.94
N GLY A 257 -26.13 17.29 -7.69
CA GLY A 257 -27.33 17.01 -6.92
C GLY A 257 -27.19 17.35 -5.43
N ALA A 258 -28.23 17.99 -4.88
CA ALA A 258 -28.23 18.48 -3.51
C ALA A 258 -28.07 17.37 -2.47
N ARG A 259 -28.76 16.24 -2.65
CA ARG A 259 -28.67 15.11 -1.72
C ARG A 259 -27.24 14.60 -1.57
N PHE A 260 -26.54 14.40 -2.70
CA PHE A 260 -25.15 13.95 -2.71
C PHE A 260 -24.20 14.96 -2.05
N ALA A 261 -24.36 16.26 -2.35
CA ALA A 261 -23.49 17.29 -1.81
C ALA A 261 -23.61 17.39 -0.28
N TYR A 262 -24.85 17.42 0.25
CA TYR A 262 -25.08 17.48 1.70
C TYR A 262 -24.76 16.15 2.41
N ASP A 263 -24.94 14.99 1.76
CA ASP A 263 -24.46 13.71 2.32
C ASP A 263 -22.93 13.68 2.45
N SER A 264 -22.24 14.14 1.41
CA SER A 264 -20.77 14.27 1.41
C SER A 264 -20.30 15.24 2.49
N TYR A 265 -21.05 16.33 2.69
CA TYR A 265 -20.68 17.35 3.68
C TYR A 265 -20.90 16.88 5.12
N ARG A 266 -22.00 16.20 5.44
CA ARG A 266 -22.18 15.62 6.79
C ARG A 266 -21.11 14.56 7.11
N ARG A 267 -20.74 13.71 6.13
CA ARG A 267 -19.70 12.68 6.29
C ARG A 267 -18.35 13.33 6.51
N PHE A 268 -18.06 14.40 5.78
CA PHE A 268 -16.84 15.17 6.00
C PHE A 268 -16.80 15.82 7.39
N LEU A 269 -17.91 16.42 7.86
CA LEU A 269 -17.98 17.01 9.19
C LEU A 269 -17.72 15.99 10.29
N ASP A 270 -18.30 14.79 10.20
CA ASP A 270 -18.04 13.71 11.14
C ASP A 270 -16.58 13.22 11.05
N MET A 271 -16.12 12.86 9.86
CA MET A 271 -14.78 12.32 9.62
C MET A 271 -13.66 13.31 10.00
N PHE A 272 -13.79 14.58 9.61
CA PHE A 272 -12.84 15.62 10.00
C PHE A 272 -12.90 15.87 11.51
N GLY A 273 -14.10 15.89 12.09
CA GLY A 273 -14.30 16.10 13.51
C GLY A 273 -13.64 15.00 14.32
N ASN A 274 -13.85 13.75 13.92
CA ASN A 274 -13.30 12.60 14.59
C ASN A 274 -11.80 12.46 14.38
N VAL A 275 -11.34 12.48 13.13
CA VAL A 275 -9.98 12.09 12.80
C VAL A 275 -8.99 13.25 12.99
N VAL A 276 -9.40 14.49 12.70
CA VAL A 276 -8.53 15.68 12.79
C VAL A 276 -8.70 16.40 14.11
N MET A 277 -9.94 16.57 14.55
CA MET A 277 -10.27 17.36 15.74
C MET A 277 -10.45 16.49 16.99
N ASP A 278 -10.37 15.16 16.93
CA ASP A 278 -10.54 14.27 18.09
C ASP A 278 -11.91 14.46 18.79
N ILE A 279 -12.97 14.57 17.99
CA ILE A 279 -14.38 14.59 18.43
C ILE A 279 -14.94 13.15 18.34
N PRO A 280 -15.52 12.57 19.40
CA PRO A 280 -16.06 11.22 19.33
C PRO A 280 -17.14 11.05 18.26
N HIS A 281 -16.97 10.08 17.35
CA HIS A 281 -17.94 9.73 16.31
C HIS A 281 -19.36 9.50 16.85
N ALA A 282 -19.48 8.95 18.06
CA ALA A 282 -20.74 8.72 18.74
C ALA A 282 -21.63 9.99 18.87
N LEU A 283 -21.03 11.18 18.97
CA LEU A 283 -21.79 12.44 19.04
C LEU A 283 -22.47 12.78 17.72
N PHE A 284 -21.84 12.45 16.58
CA PHE A 284 -22.43 12.64 15.26
C PHE A 284 -23.53 11.60 15.01
N GLU A 285 -23.27 10.33 15.36
CA GLU A 285 -24.27 9.25 15.28
C GLU A 285 -25.51 9.53 16.15
N GLU A 286 -25.34 10.16 17.31
CA GLU A 286 -26.46 10.59 18.15
C GLU A 286 -27.37 11.58 17.40
N ARG A 287 -26.79 12.61 16.75
CA ARG A 287 -27.54 13.60 15.96
C ARG A 287 -28.26 12.97 14.77
N LEU A 288 -27.57 12.07 14.05
CA LEU A 288 -28.16 11.32 12.94
C LEU A 288 -29.31 10.42 13.42
N GLY A 289 -29.12 9.72 14.54
CA GLY A 289 -30.14 8.88 15.16
C GLY A 289 -31.38 9.66 15.60
N GLN A 290 -31.18 10.84 16.21
CA GLN A 290 -32.26 11.76 16.60
C GLN A 290 -33.06 12.19 15.37
N LEU A 291 -32.40 12.66 14.31
CA LEU A 291 -33.07 13.09 13.08
C LEU A 291 -33.85 11.95 12.40
N LYS A 292 -33.27 10.75 12.33
CA LYS A 292 -33.96 9.58 11.78
C LYS A 292 -35.22 9.22 12.57
N ALA A 293 -35.13 9.26 13.90
CA ALA A 293 -36.28 9.02 14.77
C ALA A 293 -37.37 10.08 14.58
N GLU A 294 -37.02 11.35 14.47
CA GLU A 294 -37.95 12.46 14.20
C GLU A 294 -38.66 12.33 12.83
N ARG A 295 -37.95 11.82 11.81
CA ARG A 295 -38.49 11.62 10.46
C ARG A 295 -39.17 10.26 10.27
N GLY A 296 -39.09 9.36 11.25
CA GLY A 296 -39.68 8.02 11.17
C GLY A 296 -39.01 7.12 10.13
N VAL A 297 -37.73 7.33 9.83
CA VAL A 297 -36.97 6.54 8.86
C VAL A 297 -35.97 5.62 9.56
N HIS A 298 -35.62 4.51 8.91
CA HIS A 298 -34.69 3.53 9.49
C HIS A 298 -33.31 3.56 8.85
N LEU A 299 -33.22 3.85 7.55
CA LEU A 299 -31.96 3.90 6.81
C LEU A 299 -31.54 5.34 6.54
N ASP A 300 -30.23 5.59 6.56
CA ASP A 300 -29.65 6.89 6.17
C ASP A 300 -30.00 7.24 4.73
N THR A 301 -30.21 6.22 3.89
CA THR A 301 -30.59 6.39 2.48
C THR A 301 -31.94 7.08 2.32
N ASP A 302 -32.81 6.96 3.31
CA ASP A 302 -34.18 7.47 3.27
C ASP A 302 -34.26 8.96 3.61
N LEU A 303 -33.17 9.56 4.11
CA LEU A 303 -33.10 11.00 4.38
C LEU A 303 -33.06 11.80 3.07
N THR A 304 -33.85 12.88 3.04
CA THR A 304 -33.92 13.78 1.89
C THR A 304 -32.75 14.78 1.90
N ALA A 305 -32.57 15.51 0.79
CA ALA A 305 -31.56 16.57 0.73
C ALA A 305 -31.80 17.69 1.75
N ALA A 306 -33.07 17.98 2.09
CA ALA A 306 -33.41 18.97 3.10
C ALA A 306 -33.03 18.48 4.50
N ASP A 307 -33.34 17.23 4.83
CA ASP A 307 -32.96 16.63 6.11
C ASP A 307 -31.43 16.61 6.29
N LEU A 308 -30.68 16.27 5.23
CA LEU A 308 -29.22 16.28 5.27
C LEU A 308 -28.64 17.69 5.44
N LYS A 309 -29.29 18.70 4.87
CA LYS A 309 -28.91 20.11 5.08
C LYS A 309 -29.14 20.54 6.53
N ASP A 310 -30.26 20.13 7.13
CA ASP A 310 -30.52 20.37 8.55
C ASP A 310 -29.51 19.64 9.44
N LEU A 311 -29.16 18.40 9.08
CA LEU A 311 -28.18 17.58 9.81
C LEU A 311 -26.78 18.20 9.80
N VAL A 312 -26.37 18.79 8.67
CA VAL A 312 -25.09 19.52 8.57
C VAL A 312 -25.01 20.63 9.61
N GLU A 313 -26.08 21.39 9.82
CA GLU A 313 -26.11 22.43 10.85
C GLU A 313 -26.05 21.84 12.27
N GLN A 314 -26.70 20.69 12.51
CA GLN A 314 -26.57 19.98 13.78
C GLN A 314 -25.14 19.48 14.02
N TYR A 315 -24.47 18.96 12.98
CA TYR A 315 -23.08 18.49 13.07
C TYR A 315 -22.12 19.63 13.37
N LYS A 316 -22.31 20.82 12.78
CA LYS A 316 -21.50 22.01 13.12
C LYS A 316 -21.66 22.42 14.59
N LYS A 317 -22.83 22.22 15.20
CA LYS A 317 -23.03 22.48 16.63
C LYS A 317 -22.23 21.53 17.51
N VAL A 318 -22.05 20.27 17.11
CA VAL A 318 -21.22 19.29 17.84
C VAL A 318 -19.79 19.81 18.03
N TYR A 319 -19.21 20.50 17.03
CA TYR A 319 -17.88 21.10 17.15
C TYR A 319 -17.82 22.13 18.28
N VAL A 320 -18.81 23.02 18.34
CA VAL A 320 -18.88 24.08 19.36
C VAL A 320 -19.17 23.48 20.73
N GLU A 321 -20.08 22.50 20.81
CA GLU A 321 -20.47 21.85 22.07
C GLU A 321 -19.31 21.04 22.68
N TYR A 322 -18.51 20.34 21.87
CA TYR A 322 -17.45 19.46 22.37
C TYR A 322 -16.08 20.13 22.49
N LYS A 323 -15.70 20.99 21.54
CA LYS A 323 -14.38 21.67 21.53
C LYS A 323 -14.43 23.14 21.90
N GLY A 324 -15.61 23.77 21.91
CA GLY A 324 -15.72 25.23 22.05
C GLY A 324 -15.29 26.01 20.80
N GLU A 325 -15.00 25.30 19.70
CA GLU A 325 -14.52 25.89 18.45
C GLU A 325 -15.48 25.58 17.30
N LYS A 326 -15.56 26.48 16.32
CA LYS A 326 -16.36 26.25 15.12
C LYS A 326 -15.62 25.35 14.14
N PHE A 327 -16.37 24.61 13.32
CA PHE A 327 -15.81 23.92 12.17
C PHE A 327 -15.03 24.90 11.27
N PRO A 328 -13.76 24.60 10.88
CA PRO A 328 -12.97 25.49 10.04
C PRO A 328 -13.53 25.54 8.63
N THR A 329 -14.06 26.69 8.21
CA THR A 329 -14.64 26.88 6.87
C THR A 329 -13.61 27.21 5.79
N ASP A 330 -12.42 27.68 6.17
CA ASP A 330 -11.29 27.87 5.25
C ASP A 330 -10.66 26.52 4.88
N PRO A 331 -10.72 26.10 3.59
CA PRO A 331 -10.10 24.87 3.13
C PRO A 331 -8.60 24.76 3.38
N LYS A 332 -7.87 25.88 3.37
CA LYS A 332 -6.43 25.85 3.65
C LYS A 332 -6.18 25.53 5.11
N LYS A 333 -7.00 26.08 6.02
CA LYS A 333 -6.93 25.72 7.43
C LYS A 333 -7.31 24.26 7.66
N GLN A 334 -8.34 23.75 6.97
CA GLN A 334 -8.67 22.32 7.02
C GLN A 334 -7.46 21.45 6.61
N LEU A 335 -6.77 21.82 5.52
CA LEU A 335 -5.61 21.09 5.03
C LEU A 335 -4.44 21.12 6.02
N GLU A 336 -4.13 22.29 6.60
CA GLU A 336 -3.09 22.45 7.61
C GLU A 336 -3.34 21.53 8.82
N LEU A 337 -4.56 21.55 9.36
CA LEU A 337 -4.96 20.73 10.50
C LEU A 337 -4.89 19.23 10.16
N ALA A 338 -5.33 18.83 8.96
CA ALA A 338 -5.26 17.44 8.52
C ALA A 338 -3.82 16.94 8.38
N VAL A 339 -2.90 17.76 7.86
CA VAL A 339 -1.47 17.42 7.77
C VAL A 339 -0.87 17.23 9.16
N ASN A 340 -1.16 18.15 10.09
CA ASN A 340 -0.70 18.04 11.48
C ASN A 340 -1.23 16.77 12.15
N ALA A 341 -2.52 16.47 11.99
CA ALA A 341 -3.14 15.27 12.54
C ALA A 341 -2.51 13.98 11.99
N VAL A 342 -2.14 13.94 10.70
CA VAL A 342 -1.42 12.78 10.14
C VAL A 342 -0.05 12.63 10.81
N PHE A 343 0.71 13.72 10.98
CA PHE A 343 2.00 13.66 11.66
C PHE A 343 1.85 13.26 13.13
N ASP A 344 0.87 13.81 13.86
CA ASP A 344 0.59 13.45 15.24
C ASP A 344 0.22 11.97 15.40
N SER A 345 -0.51 11.41 14.43
CA SER A 345 -0.90 10.00 14.46
C SER A 345 0.29 9.04 14.40
N TRP A 346 1.47 9.49 13.94
CA TRP A 346 2.69 8.70 13.98
C TRP A 346 3.04 8.28 15.41
N ASP A 347 2.82 9.15 16.39
CA ASP A 347 3.11 8.90 17.81
C ASP A 347 1.89 8.46 18.61
N SER A 348 0.81 8.01 17.93
CA SER A 348 -0.36 7.47 18.62
C SER A 348 0.02 6.27 19.50
N PRO A 349 -0.66 6.04 20.64
CA PRO A 349 -0.40 4.88 21.49
C PRO A 349 -0.50 3.56 20.71
N ARG A 350 -1.44 3.48 19.76
CA ARG A 350 -1.65 2.31 18.89
C ARG A 350 -0.47 2.11 17.93
N ALA A 351 0.00 3.16 17.26
CA ALA A 351 1.14 3.09 16.35
C ALA A 351 2.44 2.74 17.09
N ASN A 352 2.69 3.37 18.25
CA ASN A 352 3.83 3.05 19.12
C ASN A 352 3.82 1.59 19.58
N LYS A 353 2.66 1.10 20.04
CA LYS A 353 2.51 -0.30 20.47
C LYS A 353 2.72 -1.27 19.30
N TYR A 354 2.20 -0.95 18.12
CA TYR A 354 2.39 -1.78 16.92
C TYR A 354 3.87 -1.87 16.52
N ARG A 355 4.60 -0.74 16.51
CA ARG A 355 6.05 -0.72 16.23
C ARG A 355 6.84 -1.54 17.26
N SER A 356 6.50 -1.39 18.53
CA SER A 356 7.13 -2.14 19.63
C SER A 356 6.92 -3.66 19.50
N ILE A 357 5.66 -4.11 19.31
CA ILE A 357 5.34 -5.54 19.17
C ILE A 357 6.04 -6.16 17.95
N ASN A 358 6.11 -5.43 16.84
CA ASN A 358 6.69 -5.92 15.60
C ASN A 358 8.21 -5.65 15.46
N GLN A 359 8.84 -5.07 16.49
CA GLN A 359 10.26 -4.71 16.51
C GLN A 359 10.69 -3.83 15.32
N ILE A 360 9.79 -2.94 14.90
CA ILE A 360 10.03 -2.02 13.80
C ILE A 360 10.90 -0.87 14.32
N THR A 361 12.12 -0.76 13.82
CA THR A 361 13.07 0.32 14.16
C THR A 361 13.58 1.00 12.89
N GLY A 362 14.10 2.23 13.02
CA GLY A 362 14.73 2.96 11.91
C GLY A 362 13.80 3.71 10.96
N LEU A 363 12.47 3.64 11.14
CA LEU A 363 11.54 4.48 10.40
C LEU A 363 11.57 5.93 10.91
N LYS A 364 11.61 6.90 9.99
CA LYS A 364 11.66 8.33 10.31
C LYS A 364 10.30 8.93 10.67
N GLY A 365 9.22 8.40 10.11
CA GLY A 365 7.90 9.00 10.21
C GLY A 365 6.92 8.41 9.21
N THR A 366 5.78 9.07 9.06
CA THR A 366 4.80 8.80 7.99
C THR A 366 4.85 9.88 6.93
N ALA A 367 4.59 9.52 5.67
CA ALA A 367 4.27 10.49 4.65
C ALA A 367 2.78 10.89 4.72
N VAL A 368 2.45 12.03 4.12
CA VAL A 368 1.07 12.50 3.92
C VAL A 368 0.81 12.57 2.43
N ASN A 369 -0.21 11.85 1.95
CA ASN A 369 -0.62 11.90 0.56
C ASN A 369 -1.87 12.78 0.47
N ILE A 370 -1.77 13.86 -0.28
CA ILE A 370 -2.88 14.77 -0.58
C ILE A 370 -3.25 14.58 -2.04
N GLN A 371 -4.45 14.13 -2.32
CA GLN A 371 -4.87 13.74 -3.67
C GLN A 371 -6.23 14.32 -4.01
N CYS A 372 -6.43 14.76 -5.26
CA CYS A 372 -7.73 15.25 -5.67
C CYS A 372 -8.81 14.15 -5.55
N MET A 373 -10.00 14.55 -5.09
CA MET A 373 -11.15 13.67 -5.02
C MET A 373 -11.66 13.37 -6.43
N VAL A 374 -12.12 12.15 -6.60
CA VAL A 374 -12.98 11.71 -7.70
C VAL A 374 -14.21 11.07 -7.10
N PHE A 375 -15.37 11.28 -7.72
CA PHE A 375 -16.65 10.89 -7.15
C PHE A 375 -17.27 9.77 -7.97
N GLY A 376 -17.48 8.61 -7.34
CA GLY A 376 -18.19 7.49 -7.95
C GLY A 376 -19.72 7.61 -7.85
N ASN A 377 -20.24 8.66 -7.20
CA ASN A 377 -21.64 8.86 -6.86
C ASN A 377 -22.25 10.15 -7.44
N MET A 378 -21.80 10.57 -8.62
CA MET A 378 -22.38 11.71 -9.36
C MET A 378 -23.53 11.30 -10.31
N GLY A 379 -24.13 10.12 -10.10
CA GLY A 379 -25.16 9.56 -10.97
C GLY A 379 -24.76 8.23 -11.60
N ASP A 380 -25.58 7.74 -12.52
CA ASP A 380 -25.49 6.37 -13.04
C ASP A 380 -24.35 6.15 -14.05
N THR A 381 -23.68 7.23 -14.46
CA THR A 381 -22.45 7.22 -15.27
C THR A 381 -21.17 7.26 -14.42
N SER A 382 -21.30 7.21 -13.09
CA SER A 382 -20.19 7.17 -12.14
C SER A 382 -20.25 5.88 -11.31
N GLY A 383 -19.10 5.42 -10.82
CA GLY A 383 -19.07 4.26 -9.95
C GLY A 383 -17.73 4.06 -9.25
N THR A 384 -17.69 3.08 -8.36
CA THR A 384 -16.48 2.67 -7.65
C THR A 384 -16.36 1.15 -7.64
N GLY A 385 -15.14 0.62 -7.56
CA GLY A 385 -14.93 -0.81 -7.56
C GLY A 385 -13.56 -1.21 -7.05
N VAL A 386 -13.43 -2.49 -6.72
CA VAL A 386 -12.19 -3.12 -6.27
C VAL A 386 -12.04 -4.43 -7.03
N LEU A 387 -10.85 -4.68 -7.59
CA LEU A 387 -10.58 -5.91 -8.32
C LEU A 387 -9.17 -6.42 -8.09
N PHE A 388 -9.01 -7.70 -8.39
CA PHE A 388 -7.75 -8.38 -8.64
C PHE A 388 -7.64 -8.64 -10.14
N THR A 389 -6.44 -8.52 -10.69
CA THR A 389 -6.22 -8.77 -12.13
C THR A 389 -6.48 -10.22 -12.52
N ARG A 390 -6.38 -11.13 -11.54
CA ARG A 390 -6.74 -12.55 -11.66
C ARG A 390 -7.51 -13.00 -10.43
N ASN A 391 -8.17 -14.14 -10.51
CA ASN A 391 -8.92 -14.68 -9.39
C ASN A 391 -7.96 -15.04 -8.24
N PRO A 392 -8.05 -14.39 -7.06
CA PRO A 392 -7.12 -14.62 -5.95
C PRO A 392 -7.32 -16.00 -5.29
N SER A 393 -8.46 -16.67 -5.53
CA SER A 393 -8.76 -17.99 -4.97
C SER A 393 -8.35 -19.14 -5.87
N THR A 394 -8.48 -19.00 -7.20
CA THR A 394 -8.21 -20.08 -8.16
C THR A 394 -6.96 -19.86 -9.01
N GLY A 395 -6.44 -18.64 -9.07
CA GLY A 395 -5.38 -18.23 -9.99
C GLY A 395 -5.84 -18.08 -11.45
N GLU A 396 -7.14 -18.23 -11.73
CA GLU A 396 -7.70 -18.06 -13.08
C GLU A 396 -7.39 -16.67 -13.61
N ASN A 397 -6.89 -16.61 -14.86
CA ASN A 397 -6.57 -15.35 -15.54
C ASN A 397 -7.84 -14.65 -16.05
N LYS A 398 -8.63 -14.14 -15.11
CA LYS A 398 -9.85 -13.38 -15.32
C LYS A 398 -9.94 -12.30 -14.25
N LEU A 399 -10.24 -11.07 -14.66
CA LEU A 399 -10.51 -9.97 -13.72
C LEU A 399 -11.57 -10.42 -12.71
N TYR A 400 -11.23 -10.32 -11.43
CA TYR A 400 -12.07 -10.75 -10.33
C TYR A 400 -12.29 -9.58 -9.40
N GLY A 401 -13.51 -9.08 -9.31
CA GLY A 401 -13.79 -7.92 -8.50
C GLY A 401 -15.25 -7.50 -8.51
N GLU A 402 -15.48 -6.45 -7.76
CA GLU A 402 -16.80 -5.91 -7.48
C GLU A 402 -16.86 -4.43 -7.87
N PHE A 403 -18.04 -3.99 -8.28
CA PHE A 403 -18.33 -2.65 -8.76
C PHE A 403 -19.70 -2.19 -8.30
N LEU A 404 -19.82 -0.91 -7.93
CA LEU A 404 -21.07 -0.26 -7.59
C LEU A 404 -21.23 1.03 -8.41
N ILE A 405 -22.35 1.10 -9.14
CA ILE A 405 -22.79 2.31 -9.83
C ILE A 405 -23.31 3.31 -8.79
N ASN A 406 -22.99 4.58 -8.99
CA ASN A 406 -23.46 5.70 -8.20
C ASN A 406 -23.18 5.50 -6.70
N ALA A 407 -21.91 5.22 -6.37
CA ALA A 407 -21.46 4.84 -5.02
C ALA A 407 -20.06 5.38 -4.72
N GLN A 408 -19.69 5.47 -3.44
CA GLN A 408 -18.30 5.73 -3.03
C GLN A 408 -17.62 4.46 -2.50
N GLY A 409 -16.29 4.52 -2.37
CA GLY A 409 -15.49 3.37 -1.91
C GLY A 409 -15.93 2.85 -0.54
N GLU A 410 -16.45 3.71 0.33
CA GLU A 410 -17.04 3.33 1.63
C GLU A 410 -18.20 2.34 1.45
N ASP A 411 -19.08 2.54 0.47
CA ASP A 411 -20.25 1.69 0.23
C ASP A 411 -19.87 0.28 -0.20
N VAL A 412 -18.74 0.14 -0.92
CA VAL A 412 -18.18 -1.16 -1.33
C VAL A 412 -17.64 -1.92 -0.13
N VAL A 413 -16.95 -1.22 0.79
CA VAL A 413 -16.32 -1.84 1.96
C VAL A 413 -17.33 -2.14 3.06
N ALA A 414 -18.31 -1.26 3.26
CA ALA A 414 -19.32 -1.40 4.30
C ALA A 414 -20.36 -2.49 3.99
N GLY A 415 -20.48 -2.92 2.73
CA GLY A 415 -21.42 -3.97 2.31
C GLY A 415 -22.89 -3.56 2.45
N ILE A 416 -23.19 -2.27 2.56
CA ILE A 416 -24.57 -1.73 2.70
C ILE A 416 -25.36 -1.98 1.41
N ARG A 417 -24.68 -1.88 0.25
CA ARG A 417 -25.24 -2.18 -1.06
C ARG A 417 -24.59 -3.44 -1.60
N THR A 418 -25.39 -4.33 -2.19
CA THR A 418 -24.88 -5.55 -2.81
C THR A 418 -23.96 -5.19 -3.98
N PRO A 419 -22.66 -5.50 -3.91
CA PRO A 419 -21.73 -5.21 -5.00
C PRO A 419 -22.07 -6.05 -6.23
N GLN A 420 -21.86 -5.47 -7.41
CA GLN A 420 -22.08 -6.16 -8.68
C GLN A 420 -20.75 -6.67 -9.23
N ASP A 421 -20.77 -7.71 -10.07
CA ASP A 421 -19.57 -8.21 -10.74
C ASP A 421 -18.94 -7.08 -11.59
N ILE A 422 -17.60 -6.99 -11.61
CA ILE A 422 -16.85 -6.03 -12.43
C ILE A 422 -17.25 -6.06 -13.92
N VAL A 423 -17.73 -7.20 -14.43
CA VAL A 423 -18.26 -7.33 -15.80
C VAL A 423 -19.46 -6.41 -16.03
N THR A 424 -20.22 -6.05 -14.99
CA THR A 424 -21.31 -5.07 -15.08
C THR A 424 -20.82 -3.71 -15.58
N MET A 425 -19.62 -3.30 -15.16
CA MET A 425 -19.00 -2.05 -15.58
C MET A 425 -18.81 -2.00 -17.11
N LYS A 426 -18.54 -3.16 -17.74
CA LYS A 426 -18.43 -3.27 -19.20
C LYS A 426 -19.72 -2.84 -19.92
N ASN A 427 -20.87 -3.07 -19.31
CA ASN A 427 -22.16 -2.77 -19.91
C ASN A 427 -22.57 -1.31 -19.69
N CYS A 428 -22.38 -0.78 -18.49
CA CYS A 428 -22.80 0.59 -18.16
C CYS A 428 -21.75 1.66 -18.51
N MET A 429 -20.46 1.30 -18.51
CA MET A 429 -19.33 2.22 -18.71
C MET A 429 -18.25 1.57 -19.59
N PRO A 430 -18.56 1.24 -20.87
CA PRO A 430 -17.69 0.43 -21.73
C PRO A 430 -16.30 1.05 -21.96
N GLU A 431 -16.22 2.37 -22.17
CA GLU A 431 -14.95 3.08 -22.39
C GLU A 431 -14.06 3.04 -21.14
N ALA A 432 -14.63 3.31 -19.97
CA ALA A 432 -13.89 3.23 -18.71
C ALA A 432 -13.48 1.79 -18.39
N TYR A 433 -14.30 0.79 -18.72
CA TYR A 433 -13.95 -0.62 -18.57
C TYR A 433 -12.80 -1.02 -19.50
N LYS A 434 -12.78 -0.51 -20.74
CA LYS A 434 -11.68 -0.73 -21.68
C LYS A 434 -10.37 -0.15 -21.13
N GLU A 435 -10.38 1.10 -20.67
CA GLU A 435 -9.21 1.73 -20.04
C GLU A 435 -8.78 0.97 -18.78
N LEU A 436 -9.72 0.47 -17.98
CA LEU A 436 -9.44 -0.37 -16.81
C LEU A 436 -8.69 -1.66 -17.18
N VAL A 437 -9.13 -2.36 -18.24
CA VAL A 437 -8.46 -3.57 -18.73
C VAL A 437 -7.03 -3.24 -19.20
N GLU A 438 -6.86 -2.18 -19.99
CA GLU A 438 -5.54 -1.72 -20.45
C GLU A 438 -4.62 -1.39 -19.26
N ASN A 439 -5.14 -0.71 -18.25
CA ASN A 439 -4.42 -0.39 -17.01
C ASN A 439 -4.03 -1.65 -16.23
N CYS A 440 -4.89 -2.66 -16.15
CA CYS A 440 -4.58 -3.94 -15.50
C CYS A 440 -3.42 -4.66 -16.20
N GLU A 441 -3.41 -4.68 -17.54
CA GLU A 441 -2.31 -5.29 -18.31
C GLU A 441 -1.00 -4.53 -18.14
N ILE A 442 -1.03 -3.19 -18.10
CA ILE A 442 0.13 -2.35 -17.80
C ILE A 442 0.68 -2.70 -16.42
N LEU A 443 -0.19 -2.80 -15.42
CA LEU A 443 0.18 -3.14 -14.04
C LEU A 443 0.80 -4.55 -13.94
N GLU A 444 0.17 -5.58 -14.50
CA GLU A 444 0.74 -6.94 -14.50
C GLU A 444 2.11 -6.99 -15.17
N ARG A 445 2.26 -6.33 -16.33
CA ARG A 445 3.51 -6.29 -17.08
C ARG A 445 4.61 -5.53 -16.35
N HIS A 446 4.26 -4.40 -15.72
CA HIS A 446 5.22 -3.53 -15.05
C HIS A 446 5.69 -4.11 -13.72
N TYR A 447 4.76 -4.54 -12.88
CA TYR A 447 5.09 -5.12 -11.58
C TYR A 447 5.59 -6.57 -11.69
N LYS A 448 5.29 -7.25 -12.81
CA LYS A 448 5.67 -8.65 -13.09
C LYS A 448 5.22 -9.62 -12.00
N ASP A 449 4.09 -9.31 -11.38
CA ASP A 449 3.65 -9.97 -10.16
C ASP A 449 2.12 -10.01 -10.09
N MET A 450 1.60 -11.11 -9.58
CA MET A 450 0.24 -11.28 -9.11
C MET A 450 0.38 -11.80 -7.69
N MET A 451 0.17 -10.94 -6.68
CA MET A 451 0.27 -11.36 -5.28
C MET A 451 -0.87 -12.33 -4.96
N VAL A 452 -0.60 -13.63 -4.98
CA VAL A 452 -1.55 -14.68 -4.59
C VAL A 452 -1.29 -15.04 -3.15
N GLY A 453 -2.31 -14.91 -2.29
CA GLY A 453 -2.20 -15.30 -0.91
C GLY A 453 -3.44 -16.01 -0.40
N ILE A 454 -3.26 -16.84 0.62
CA ILE A 454 -4.36 -17.57 1.26
C ILE A 454 -4.86 -16.83 2.51
N CYS A 455 -6.17 -16.72 2.66
CA CYS A 455 -6.84 -16.11 3.81
C CYS A 455 -7.59 -17.17 4.64
N GLY A 456 -7.60 -17.03 5.97
CA GLY A 456 -8.39 -17.87 6.88
C GLY A 456 -7.55 -18.71 7.83
N GLU A 457 -8.14 -19.74 8.45
CA GLU A 457 -7.45 -20.56 9.46
C GLU A 457 -6.17 -21.24 8.94
N HIS A 458 -6.17 -21.62 7.66
CA HIS A 458 -5.02 -22.21 6.98
C HIS A 458 -3.83 -21.25 6.81
N GLY A 459 -4.07 -19.93 6.79
CA GLY A 459 -3.00 -18.93 6.73
C GLY A 459 -2.18 -18.83 8.04
N GLY A 460 -2.66 -19.47 9.12
CA GLY A 460 -2.02 -19.49 10.44
C GLY A 460 -1.40 -20.83 10.84
N GLU A 461 -1.54 -21.87 10.01
CA GLU A 461 -1.09 -23.22 10.29
C GLU A 461 0.30 -23.47 9.68
N PRO A 462 1.33 -23.88 10.45
CA PRO A 462 2.71 -24.00 9.96
C PRO A 462 2.92 -24.94 8.76
N SER A 463 2.22 -26.08 8.74
CA SER A 463 2.25 -27.07 7.65
C SER A 463 1.69 -26.48 6.35
N SER A 464 0.62 -25.70 6.46
CA SER A 464 -0.01 -24.98 5.36
C SER A 464 0.90 -23.87 4.83
N VAL A 465 1.51 -23.06 5.71
CA VAL A 465 2.49 -22.03 5.32
C VAL A 465 3.67 -22.63 4.55
N ALA A 466 4.21 -23.76 5.01
CA ALA A 466 5.30 -24.46 4.32
C ALA A 466 4.89 -25.04 2.96
N PHE A 467 3.68 -25.57 2.87
CA PHE A 467 3.13 -26.08 1.62
C PHE A 467 2.91 -24.96 0.59
N PHE A 468 2.35 -23.82 1.01
CA PHE A 468 2.04 -22.71 0.11
C PHE A 468 3.29 -21.96 -0.37
N ASP A 469 4.32 -21.84 0.48
CA ASP A 469 5.64 -21.39 0.04
C ASP A 469 6.22 -22.33 -1.04
N GLY A 470 6.17 -23.66 -0.80
CA GLY A 470 6.60 -24.66 -1.77
C GLY A 470 5.75 -24.71 -3.06
N ALA A 471 4.53 -24.19 -3.03
CA ALA A 471 3.62 -24.05 -4.18
C ALA A 471 3.75 -22.71 -4.92
N GLY A 472 4.51 -21.75 -4.35
CA GLY A 472 4.79 -20.44 -4.97
C GLY A 472 3.76 -19.34 -4.72
N LEU A 473 3.12 -19.31 -3.53
CA LEU A 473 2.27 -18.19 -3.11
C LEU A 473 3.09 -17.05 -2.47
N ASP A 474 2.60 -15.81 -2.58
CA ASP A 474 3.33 -14.59 -2.20
C ASP A 474 3.08 -14.14 -0.75
N TYR A 475 1.91 -14.47 -0.16
CA TYR A 475 1.61 -14.14 1.24
C TYR A 475 0.58 -15.07 1.89
N VAL A 476 0.51 -15.04 3.22
CA VAL A 476 -0.54 -15.69 4.02
C VAL A 476 -1.23 -14.67 4.92
N SER A 477 -2.55 -14.76 5.04
CA SER A 477 -3.38 -13.89 5.87
C SER A 477 -4.18 -14.73 6.87
N CYS A 478 -4.04 -14.43 8.16
CA CYS A 478 -4.69 -15.17 9.24
C CYS A 478 -5.20 -14.22 10.33
N SER A 479 -6.03 -14.74 11.24
CA SER A 479 -6.54 -13.97 12.37
C SER A 479 -5.39 -13.38 13.20
N PRO A 480 -5.57 -12.20 13.81
CA PRO A 480 -4.50 -11.50 14.54
C PRO A 480 -3.75 -12.38 15.56
N PHE A 481 -4.45 -13.33 16.19
CA PHE A 481 -3.89 -14.27 17.15
C PHE A 481 -2.91 -15.29 16.54
N ARG A 482 -3.05 -15.61 15.24
CA ARG A 482 -2.20 -16.60 14.53
C ARG A 482 -1.04 -15.96 13.76
N VAL A 483 -1.01 -14.63 13.63
CA VAL A 483 0.07 -13.89 12.95
C VAL A 483 1.47 -14.24 13.49
N PRO A 484 1.71 -14.35 14.82
CA PRO A 484 3.02 -14.75 15.33
C PRO A 484 3.44 -16.15 14.88
N ILE A 485 2.50 -17.10 14.81
CA ILE A 485 2.74 -18.49 14.39
C ILE A 485 3.03 -18.55 12.88
N ALA A 486 2.24 -17.85 12.08
CA ALA A 486 2.45 -17.76 10.63
C ALA A 486 3.82 -17.16 10.28
N ARG A 487 4.25 -16.11 11.01
CA ARG A 487 5.58 -15.49 10.85
C ARG A 487 6.71 -16.44 11.21
N LEU A 488 6.56 -17.20 12.30
CA LEU A 488 7.56 -18.19 12.71
C LEU A 488 7.67 -19.32 11.68
N ALA A 489 6.53 -19.83 11.19
CA ALA A 489 6.48 -20.87 10.17
C ALA A 489 7.13 -20.40 8.86
N ALA A 490 6.80 -19.19 8.39
CA ALA A 490 7.41 -18.61 7.20
C ALA A 490 8.95 -18.45 7.35
N ALA A 491 9.41 -18.01 8.52
CA ALA A 491 10.84 -17.92 8.82
C ALA A 491 11.54 -19.28 8.82
N GLN A 492 10.90 -20.31 9.38
CA GLN A 492 11.43 -21.69 9.39
C GLN A 492 11.56 -22.25 7.98
N VAL A 493 10.56 -22.01 7.13
CA VAL A 493 10.56 -22.44 5.73
C VAL A 493 11.67 -21.74 4.94
N ALA A 494 11.83 -20.43 5.11
CA ALA A 494 12.91 -19.67 4.48
C ALA A 494 14.32 -20.16 4.89
N VAL A 495 14.50 -20.54 6.16
CA VAL A 495 15.76 -21.11 6.66
C VAL A 495 16.00 -22.52 6.11
N GLN A 496 14.94 -23.32 5.92
CA GLN A 496 15.04 -24.68 5.36
C GLN A 496 15.26 -24.70 3.84
N ALA A 497 14.88 -23.62 3.13
CA ALA A 497 15.11 -23.44 1.70
C ALA A 497 16.51 -22.87 1.36
N SER A 498 17.27 -22.44 2.38
CA SER A 498 18.67 -21.96 2.31
C SER A 498 19.67 -23.10 2.44
#